data_AF-A0A5P1F9U4-F1
#
_entry.id   AF-A0A5P1F9U4-F1
#
_cell.length_a   1.000
_cell.length_b   1.000
_cell.length_c   1.000
_cell.angle_alpha   90.00
_cell.angle_beta   90.00
_cell.angle_gamma   90.00
#
_symmetry.space_group_name_H-M   'P 1'
#
loop_
_entity.id
_entity.type
_entity.pdbx_description
1 polymer ?
#
loop_
_entity_poly.entity_id
_entity_poly.type
_entity_poly.pdbx_seq_one_letter_code
_entity_poly.pdbx_strand_id
1 'polypeptide(L)'
;MSFSPPSTSHILIALGLLVLLSTTSPCARARKTPAGSDKKLEKDCVEEGTVLIPGVGRYALGSHERPSFSGLDGSGPAAANGQYIPGADDTFVPNPGFEFIWGLGVPEDQVEFNDVYGLDDEMLEMVPKPVLAVLFLYPYTFQKELEKRVEQQQVSEAAELKEQSKNVYFTKQTVSNACGTVGILHAIGNATSEIKLVEGSYFDRFFKTTASMDPTERAAFLEKDGEMEDAHAVAAIAGDTEASTDVDEHYICFTCVDGELYQLDGAKTRPISHGPSSPSSLLQDAVKVIKVMIENNPDSMNFNVMALSKKAM
;
A
#
# COMPACT_ATOMS: atom_id res chain seq x y z
N MET A 1 -52.45 22.82 -55.24
CA MET A 1 -51.05 22.74 -55.70
C MET A 1 -50.35 21.71 -54.84
N SER A 2 -49.85 20.67 -55.50
CA SER A 2 -49.24 19.47 -54.95
C SER A 2 -47.78 19.43 -55.36
N PHE A 3 -46.87 19.06 -54.45
CA PHE A 3 -45.48 18.77 -54.79
C PHE A 3 -45.02 17.48 -54.10
N SER A 4 -44.30 16.68 -54.89
CA SER A 4 -43.52 15.49 -54.51
C SER A 4 -42.35 15.35 -55.52
N PRO A 5 -41.30 14.53 -55.21
CA PRO A 5 -39.88 14.89 -55.33
C PRO A 5 -39.13 14.14 -56.46
N PRO A 6 -37.77 14.16 -56.46
CA PRO A 6 -37.01 12.91 -56.31
C PRO A 6 -35.62 13.11 -55.61
N SER A 7 -34.65 12.20 -55.76
CA SER A 7 -34.32 11.03 -54.91
C SER A 7 -32.77 10.81 -54.91
N THR A 8 -32.27 10.09 -53.90
CA THR A 8 -31.15 9.10 -53.86
C THR A 8 -29.69 9.43 -54.28
N SER A 9 -28.79 9.22 -53.30
CA SER A 9 -27.56 8.37 -53.27
C SER A 9 -26.36 8.63 -54.21
N HIS A 10 -25.16 8.77 -53.63
CA HIS A 10 -24.01 7.83 -53.68
C HIS A 10 -22.68 8.52 -53.28
N ILE A 11 -22.03 8.02 -52.22
CA ILE A 11 -20.65 8.34 -51.81
C ILE A 11 -19.78 7.13 -52.21
N LEU A 12 -18.73 7.32 -53.00
CA LEU A 12 -17.74 6.29 -53.35
C LEU A 12 -16.35 6.90 -53.64
N ILE A 13 -15.41 6.56 -52.75
CA ILE A 13 -13.99 6.16 -52.92
C ILE A 13 -13.11 6.91 -53.95
N ALA A 14 -11.99 7.47 -53.46
CA ALA A 14 -10.78 7.64 -54.27
C ALA A 14 -9.50 7.38 -53.43
N LEU A 15 -8.73 6.39 -53.87
CA LEU A 15 -7.41 5.97 -53.39
C LEU A 15 -6.47 6.10 -54.59
N GLY A 16 -5.28 6.69 -54.43
CA GLY A 16 -4.31 6.80 -55.52
C GLY A 16 -2.92 7.24 -55.04
N LEU A 17 -1.99 6.27 -54.99
CA LEU A 17 -0.57 6.41 -54.68
C LEU A 17 0.18 7.34 -55.66
N LEU A 18 1.22 8.02 -55.15
CA LEU A 18 2.37 8.45 -55.96
C LEU A 18 3.69 8.11 -55.25
N VAL A 19 4.45 7.19 -55.85
CA VAL A 19 5.83 6.81 -55.49
C VAL A 19 6.77 7.61 -56.37
N LEU A 20 7.75 8.30 -55.80
CA LEU A 20 8.96 8.74 -56.53
C LEU A 20 10.21 8.50 -55.68
N LEU A 21 11.08 7.66 -56.23
CA LEU A 21 12.44 7.34 -55.78
C LEU A 21 13.37 8.53 -56.04
N SER A 22 14.25 8.83 -55.09
CA SER A 22 15.57 9.41 -55.38
C SER A 22 16.63 8.75 -54.52
N THR A 23 17.55 8.06 -55.19
CA THR A 23 18.77 7.46 -54.66
C THR A 23 19.90 8.47 -54.76
N THR A 24 20.64 8.74 -53.67
CA THR A 24 22.11 8.90 -53.68
C THR A 24 22.67 8.82 -52.25
N SER A 25 23.55 7.84 -52.02
CA SER A 25 24.66 7.86 -51.04
C SER A 25 25.93 8.27 -51.81
N PRO A 26 27.05 8.78 -51.20
CA PRO A 26 27.70 8.16 -50.03
C PRO A 26 28.57 9.03 -49.07
N CYS A 27 28.96 8.38 -47.96
CA CYS A 27 30.29 8.36 -47.30
C CYS A 27 30.71 9.35 -46.17
N ALA A 28 31.01 8.72 -45.01
CA ALA A 28 32.06 8.97 -44.00
C ALA A 28 31.94 10.21 -43.07
N ARG A 29 32.43 10.24 -41.81
CA ARG A 29 32.71 9.33 -40.68
C ARG A 29 33.24 10.26 -39.55
N ALA A 30 32.90 9.99 -38.28
CA ALA A 30 33.38 10.60 -37.01
C ALA A 30 32.67 11.92 -36.57
N ARG A 31 32.24 12.14 -35.31
CA ARG A 31 32.57 11.57 -33.98
C ARG A 31 31.43 11.83 -32.96
N LYS A 32 31.15 10.79 -32.16
CA LYS A 32 30.78 10.73 -30.72
C LYS A 32 29.56 11.50 -30.18
N THR A 33 28.47 10.75 -29.96
CA THR A 33 27.48 10.95 -28.89
C THR A 33 27.98 10.29 -27.59
N PRO A 34 27.85 10.90 -26.40
CA PRO A 34 28.14 10.23 -25.13
C PRO A 34 27.02 9.25 -24.79
N ALA A 35 27.42 8.03 -24.40
CA ALA A 35 26.54 7.06 -23.76
C ALA A 35 26.19 7.53 -22.34
N GLY A 36 24.90 7.48 -21.98
CA GLY A 36 24.39 7.74 -20.64
C GLY A 36 23.53 6.57 -20.19
N SER A 37 24.16 5.67 -19.44
CA SER A 37 23.72 4.47 -18.72
C SER A 37 22.22 4.13 -18.68
N ASP A 38 21.84 3.05 -19.37
CA ASP A 38 20.91 2.06 -18.82
C ASP A 38 21.52 1.53 -17.51
N LYS A 39 21.02 1.99 -16.36
CA LYS A 39 21.28 1.27 -15.10
C LYS A 39 20.41 0.02 -15.09
N LYS A 40 20.90 -0.99 -15.80
CA LYS A 40 20.67 -2.38 -15.42
C LYS A 40 21.13 -2.46 -13.96
N LEU A 41 20.22 -2.67 -13.00
CA LEU A 41 20.63 -2.98 -11.63
C LEU A 41 21.63 -4.13 -11.75
N GLU A 42 22.87 -3.85 -11.32
CA GLU A 42 23.95 -4.81 -11.41
C GLU A 42 23.53 -6.08 -10.68
N LYS A 43 23.91 -7.20 -11.30
CA LYS A 43 23.65 -8.57 -10.86
C LYS A 43 24.37 -8.92 -9.53
N ASP A 44 24.86 -7.92 -8.82
CA ASP A 44 25.71 -8.02 -7.63
C ASP A 44 24.90 -7.87 -6.32
N CYS A 45 23.62 -7.46 -6.39
CA CYS A 45 22.75 -7.39 -5.21
C CYS A 45 22.25 -8.76 -4.74
N VAL A 46 22.23 -9.77 -5.63
CA VAL A 46 21.68 -11.11 -5.35
C VAL A 46 22.74 -12.16 -5.73
N GLU A 47 23.39 -12.74 -4.73
CA GLU A 47 24.12 -14.01 -4.89
C GLU A 47 23.31 -15.10 -4.21
N GLU A 48 23.24 -16.30 -4.81
CA GLU A 48 22.40 -17.43 -4.37
C GLU A 48 22.14 -17.47 -2.86
N GLY A 49 20.88 -17.17 -2.48
CA GLY A 49 20.42 -17.23 -1.09
C GLY A 49 20.76 -16.03 -0.21
N THR A 50 21.35 -14.95 -0.73
CA THR A 50 21.63 -13.72 0.04
C THR A 50 21.42 -12.41 -0.73
N VAL A 51 20.95 -11.36 -0.05
CA VAL A 51 20.79 -10.00 -0.58
C VAL A 51 21.74 -9.03 0.12
N LEU A 52 22.49 -8.21 -0.62
CA LEU A 52 23.33 -7.16 -0.04
C LEU A 52 22.53 -5.86 0.08
N ILE A 53 22.27 -5.42 1.32
CA ILE A 53 21.58 -4.16 1.61
C ILE A 53 22.63 -3.11 2.01
N PRO A 54 22.79 -2.02 1.26
CA PRO A 54 23.67 -0.93 1.64
C PRO A 54 23.33 -0.42 3.05
N GLY A 55 24.32 -0.30 3.94
CA GLY A 55 24.12 0.15 5.33
C GLY A 55 23.66 -0.91 6.33
N VAL A 56 22.99 -1.98 5.89
CA VAL A 56 22.52 -3.09 6.75
C VAL A 56 23.43 -4.33 6.66
N GLY A 57 24.07 -4.56 5.51
CA GLY A 57 24.93 -5.72 5.27
C GLY A 57 24.28 -6.79 4.39
N ARG A 58 24.93 -7.96 4.28
CA ARG A 58 24.47 -9.08 3.45
C ARG A 58 23.54 -9.98 4.27
N TYR A 59 22.35 -10.25 3.76
CA TYR A 59 21.26 -10.94 4.44
C TYR A 59 20.94 -12.27 3.76
N ALA A 60 20.73 -13.37 4.51
CA ALA A 60 20.39 -14.66 3.94
C ALA A 60 18.87 -14.88 3.84
N LEU A 61 18.38 -15.09 2.62
CA LEU A 61 17.00 -15.42 2.32
C LEU A 61 16.67 -16.79 2.92
N GLY A 62 15.68 -16.85 3.82
CA GLY A 62 15.24 -18.08 4.47
C GLY A 62 15.96 -18.46 5.77
N SER A 63 16.81 -17.60 6.32
CA SER A 63 17.38 -17.81 7.67
C SER A 63 16.61 -17.01 8.73
N HIS A 64 16.40 -17.59 9.92
CA HIS A 64 15.76 -16.93 11.07
C HIS A 64 16.64 -15.84 11.75
N GLU A 65 17.81 -15.51 11.19
CA GLU A 65 18.66 -14.43 11.71
C GLU A 65 18.29 -13.09 11.06
N ARG A 66 17.94 -12.12 11.91
CA ARG A 66 17.19 -10.90 11.58
C ARG A 66 18.11 -9.68 11.56
N PRO A 67 17.90 -8.68 10.68
CA PRO A 67 18.67 -7.45 10.71
C PRO A 67 18.23 -6.60 11.90
N SER A 68 19.20 -6.15 12.70
CA SER A 68 18.99 -4.98 13.56
C SER A 68 19.20 -3.73 12.71
N PHE A 69 18.19 -2.88 12.60
CA PHE A 69 18.30 -1.58 11.92
C PHE A 69 19.13 -0.55 12.71
N SER A 70 19.74 -0.96 13.82
CA SER A 70 20.67 -0.15 14.60
C SER A 70 21.95 0.12 13.80
N GLY A 71 22.06 1.33 13.23
CA GLY A 71 23.30 1.78 12.58
C GLY A 71 23.16 2.30 11.15
N LEU A 72 21.94 2.46 10.64
CA LEU A 72 21.72 3.17 9.39
C LEU A 72 22.10 4.65 9.57
N ASP A 73 23.25 5.05 9.02
CA ASP A 73 23.52 6.46 8.79
C ASP A 73 22.56 6.89 7.68
N GLY A 74 21.64 7.82 7.96
CA GLY A 74 20.59 8.29 7.04
C GLY A 74 21.13 9.04 5.82
N SER A 75 22.12 8.47 5.13
CA SER A 75 22.84 8.96 3.96
C SER A 75 22.36 8.26 2.66
N GLY A 76 21.37 7.37 2.76
CA GLY A 76 20.65 6.80 1.61
C GLY A 76 19.86 7.89 0.86
N PRO A 77 19.82 7.87 -0.48
CA PRO A 77 19.03 8.82 -1.24
C PRO A 77 17.55 8.53 -1.01
N ALA A 78 16.82 9.50 -0.44
CA ALA A 78 15.36 9.48 -0.36
C ALA A 78 14.74 9.23 -1.74
N ALA A 79 13.61 8.53 -1.76
CA ALA A 79 12.83 8.07 -2.90
C ALA A 79 13.12 8.84 -4.17
N ALA A 80 14.01 8.29 -4.99
CA ALA A 80 14.49 8.99 -6.17
C ALA A 80 13.35 9.38 -7.14
N ASN A 81 12.15 8.78 -6.99
CA ASN A 81 10.96 9.06 -7.82
C ASN A 81 9.59 9.01 -7.10
N GLY A 82 9.51 9.00 -5.76
CA GLY A 82 8.22 9.01 -5.05
C GLY A 82 7.32 7.76 -5.26
N GLN A 83 7.92 6.62 -5.58
CA GLN A 83 7.24 5.34 -5.78
C GLN A 83 8.00 4.24 -5.04
N TYR A 84 7.28 3.46 -4.25
CA TYR A 84 7.81 2.26 -3.60
C TYR A 84 7.67 1.04 -4.53
N ILE A 85 8.55 0.04 -4.32
CA ILE A 85 8.48 -1.23 -5.05
C ILE A 85 7.20 -1.95 -4.61
N PRO A 86 6.32 -2.40 -5.53
CA PRO A 86 5.19 -3.25 -5.17
C PRO A 86 5.65 -4.44 -4.32
N GLY A 87 4.86 -4.82 -3.32
CA GLY A 87 5.17 -6.00 -2.53
C GLY A 87 5.11 -7.23 -3.43
N ALA A 88 6.09 -8.12 -3.29
CA ALA A 88 5.98 -9.48 -3.80
C ALA A 88 4.59 -10.07 -3.53
N ASP A 89 4.07 -9.86 -2.32
CA ASP A 89 2.84 -10.45 -1.79
C ASP A 89 1.53 -9.70 -2.08
N ASP A 90 1.57 -8.75 -3.01
CA ASP A 90 0.32 -8.13 -3.50
C ASP A 90 -0.53 -9.14 -4.31
N THR A 91 -0.10 -10.41 -4.41
CA THR A 91 -0.73 -11.49 -5.15
C THR A 91 -0.86 -12.79 -4.30
N PHE A 92 -1.92 -12.86 -3.49
CA PHE A 92 -2.64 -14.11 -3.18
C PHE A 92 -2.10 -15.13 -2.16
N VAL A 93 -1.05 -14.89 -1.39
CA VAL A 93 -0.58 -15.83 -0.36
C VAL A 93 -0.37 -15.07 0.95
N PRO A 94 -0.58 -15.66 2.14
CA PRO A 94 -0.35 -14.92 3.36
C PRO A 94 1.14 -14.93 3.70
N ASN A 95 1.68 -13.72 3.88
CA ASN A 95 2.91 -13.42 4.59
C ASN A 95 4.21 -13.57 3.78
N PRO A 96 4.74 -12.41 3.46
CA PRO A 96 6.14 -12.12 3.71
C PRO A 96 6.32 -10.65 4.09
N GLY A 97 6.66 -10.42 5.35
CA GLY A 97 7.13 -9.10 5.78
C GLY A 97 6.14 -8.34 6.64
N PHE A 98 5.17 -8.99 7.28
CA PHE A 98 4.54 -8.39 8.47
C PHE A 98 5.42 -8.55 9.72
N GLU A 99 6.41 -9.45 9.70
CA GLU A 99 7.54 -9.46 10.64
C GLU A 99 8.38 -8.19 10.57
N PHE A 100 8.22 -7.41 9.50
CA PHE A 100 8.83 -6.10 9.35
C PHE A 100 8.56 -5.16 10.53
N ILE A 101 7.39 -5.28 11.17
CA ILE A 101 7.07 -4.47 12.35
C ILE A 101 8.10 -4.64 13.47
N TRP A 102 8.70 -5.81 13.59
CA TRP A 102 9.75 -6.08 14.56
C TRP A 102 11.04 -5.34 14.22
N GLY A 103 11.36 -5.26 12.94
CA GLY A 103 12.42 -4.40 12.40
C GLY A 103 12.20 -2.92 12.70
N LEU A 104 10.93 -2.47 12.65
CA LEU A 104 10.55 -1.11 13.03
C LEU A 104 10.61 -0.84 14.55
N GLY A 105 10.82 -1.88 15.36
CA GLY A 105 10.97 -1.81 16.81
C GLY A 105 9.70 -2.13 17.61
N VAL A 106 8.77 -2.87 17.02
CA VAL A 106 7.72 -3.55 17.77
C VAL A 106 8.30 -4.81 18.43
N PRO A 107 8.07 -5.05 19.73
CA PRO A 107 8.61 -6.25 20.38
C PRO A 107 7.97 -7.55 19.88
N GLU A 108 8.82 -8.52 19.52
CA GLU A 108 8.43 -9.82 18.94
C GLU A 108 7.60 -10.71 19.88
N ASP A 109 7.76 -10.49 21.19
CA ASP A 109 7.09 -11.20 22.26
C ASP A 109 5.74 -10.59 22.63
N GLN A 110 5.38 -9.43 22.08
CA GLN A 110 4.15 -8.72 22.44
C GLN A 110 3.05 -8.87 21.39
N VAL A 111 3.37 -8.71 20.11
CA VAL A 111 2.36 -8.68 19.04
C VAL A 111 2.87 -9.30 17.74
N GLU A 112 1.94 -9.82 16.98
CA GLU A 112 2.17 -10.38 15.65
C GLU A 112 0.93 -10.22 14.77
N PHE A 113 1.13 -10.28 13.45
CA PHE A 113 0.02 -10.38 12.51
C PHE A 113 -0.38 -11.84 12.34
N ASN A 114 -1.68 -12.10 12.33
CA ASN A 114 -2.27 -13.40 12.12
C ASN A 114 -3.26 -13.34 10.95
N ASP A 115 -3.27 -14.39 10.14
CA ASP A 115 -4.26 -14.55 9.07
C ASP A 115 -5.67 -14.72 9.63
N VAL A 116 -6.63 -14.15 8.91
CA VAL A 116 -8.05 -14.40 9.14
C VAL A 116 -8.56 -15.33 8.04
N TYR A 117 -8.59 -16.63 8.33
CA TYR A 117 -8.92 -17.68 7.36
C TYR A 117 -10.37 -17.65 6.86
N GLY A 118 -11.27 -17.00 7.60
CA GLY A 118 -12.68 -16.90 7.25
C GLY A 118 -13.39 -15.82 8.04
N LEU A 119 -14.55 -15.39 7.55
CA LEU A 119 -15.32 -14.27 8.11
C LEU A 119 -16.55 -14.72 8.91
N ASP A 120 -16.73 -16.01 9.13
CA ASP A 120 -17.71 -16.58 10.05
C ASP A 120 -17.17 -16.67 11.48
N ASP A 121 -18.06 -16.71 12.46
CA ASP A 121 -17.69 -16.61 13.88
C ASP A 121 -16.71 -17.70 14.31
N GLU A 122 -16.83 -18.93 13.77
CA GLU A 122 -15.94 -20.03 14.11
C GLU A 122 -14.50 -19.77 13.62
N MET A 123 -14.36 -19.23 12.41
CA MET A 123 -13.05 -18.89 11.86
C MET A 123 -12.41 -17.69 12.56
N LEU A 124 -13.21 -16.70 12.97
CA LEU A 124 -12.71 -15.53 13.69
C LEU A 124 -12.17 -15.88 15.09
N GLU A 125 -12.68 -16.93 15.73
CA GLU A 125 -12.19 -17.40 17.04
C GLU A 125 -10.78 -18.02 16.98
N MET A 126 -10.28 -18.37 15.80
CA MET A 126 -8.90 -18.85 15.65
C MET A 126 -7.85 -17.74 15.79
N VAL A 127 -8.25 -16.48 15.61
CA VAL A 127 -7.35 -15.33 15.70
C VAL A 127 -7.00 -15.07 17.17
N PRO A 128 -5.72 -14.96 17.55
CA PRO A 128 -5.33 -14.63 18.91
C PRO A 128 -5.95 -13.32 19.39
N LYS A 129 -6.30 -13.28 20.68
CA LYS A 129 -6.96 -12.13 21.32
C LYS A 129 -6.05 -11.55 22.42
N PRO A 130 -6.11 -10.23 22.68
CA PRO A 130 -6.91 -9.22 21.98
C PRO A 130 -6.36 -8.83 20.61
N VAL A 131 -7.27 -8.44 19.71
CA VAL A 131 -6.95 -7.84 18.40
C VAL A 131 -6.81 -6.33 18.58
N LEU A 132 -5.76 -5.75 18.00
CA LEU A 132 -5.38 -4.33 18.10
C LEU A 132 -5.67 -3.56 16.82
N ALA A 133 -5.57 -4.21 15.67
CA ALA A 133 -5.89 -3.65 14.36
C ALA A 133 -6.23 -4.78 13.36
N VAL A 134 -6.93 -4.44 12.29
CA VAL A 134 -7.25 -5.37 11.18
C VAL A 134 -6.82 -4.72 9.87
N LEU A 135 -5.97 -5.36 9.10
CA LEU A 135 -5.63 -4.97 7.73
C LEU A 135 -6.52 -5.71 6.75
N PHE A 136 -6.98 -5.01 5.73
CA PHE A 136 -7.80 -5.57 4.66
C PHE A 136 -7.23 -5.15 3.31
N LEU A 137 -6.87 -6.15 2.50
CA LEU A 137 -6.52 -6.01 1.09
C LEU A 137 -7.77 -6.29 0.25
N TYR A 138 -8.07 -5.43 -0.71
CA TYR A 138 -9.21 -5.59 -1.60
C TYR A 138 -8.93 -5.01 -2.98
N PRO A 139 -9.63 -5.46 -4.04
CA PRO A 139 -9.49 -4.91 -5.37
C PRO A 139 -9.98 -3.46 -5.39
N TYR A 140 -9.12 -2.58 -5.85
CA TYR A 140 -9.31 -1.14 -5.94
C TYR A 140 -9.17 -0.71 -7.40
N THR A 141 -10.29 -0.61 -8.10
CA THR A 141 -10.29 -0.01 -9.44
C THR A 141 -10.50 1.49 -9.32
N PHE A 142 -9.48 2.28 -9.66
CA PHE A 142 -9.51 3.75 -9.57
C PHE A 142 -10.73 4.36 -10.26
N GLN A 143 -11.14 3.81 -11.42
CA GLN A 143 -12.37 4.21 -12.12
C GLN A 143 -13.62 4.10 -11.24
N LYS A 144 -13.86 2.92 -10.63
CA LYS A 144 -15.05 2.67 -9.80
C LYS A 144 -15.07 3.56 -8.56
N GLU A 145 -13.91 3.84 -7.98
CA GLU A 145 -13.81 4.70 -6.79
C GLU A 145 -13.95 6.18 -7.13
N LEU A 146 -13.49 6.60 -8.31
CA LEU A 146 -13.74 7.96 -8.81
C LEU A 146 -15.23 8.16 -9.09
N GLU A 147 -15.90 7.18 -9.71
CA GLU A 147 -17.35 7.19 -9.94
C GLU A 147 -18.11 7.30 -8.62
N LYS A 148 -17.78 6.46 -7.62
CA LYS A 148 -18.36 6.56 -6.26
C LYS A 148 -18.11 7.90 -5.59
N ARG A 149 -16.91 8.50 -5.73
CA ARG A 149 -16.60 9.83 -5.17
C ARG A 149 -17.47 10.91 -5.80
N VAL A 150 -17.68 10.85 -7.12
CA VAL A 150 -18.54 11.80 -7.85
C VAL A 150 -20.00 11.61 -7.43
N GLU A 151 -20.49 10.37 -7.32
CA GLU A 151 -21.85 10.07 -6.85
C GLU A 151 -22.08 10.52 -5.40
N GLN A 152 -21.10 10.28 -4.50
CA GLN A 152 -21.16 10.72 -3.10
C GLN A 152 -21.13 12.24 -2.95
N GLN A 153 -20.42 12.96 -3.82
CA GLN A 153 -20.45 14.42 -3.87
C GLN A 153 -21.78 14.96 -4.39
N GLN A 154 -22.53 14.18 -5.17
CA GLN A 154 -23.86 14.54 -5.68
C GLN A 154 -24.99 14.20 -4.69
N VAL A 155 -24.77 13.26 -3.77
CA VAL A 155 -25.74 12.81 -2.74
C VAL A 155 -25.35 13.36 -1.35
N SER A 156 -25.52 14.67 -1.17
CA SER A 156 -25.56 15.42 0.10
C SER A 156 -24.27 15.59 0.95
N GLU A 157 -23.92 16.87 1.16
CA GLU A 157 -23.24 17.41 2.36
C GLU A 157 -24.12 17.30 3.62
N ALA A 158 -24.58 16.09 3.97
CA ALA A 158 -25.45 15.89 5.14
C ALA A 158 -25.09 14.67 6.00
N ALA A 159 -23.97 13.99 5.72
CA ALA A 159 -23.32 13.21 6.76
C ALA A 159 -22.65 14.21 7.71
N GLU A 160 -23.29 14.45 8.85
CA GLU A 160 -22.72 15.24 9.95
C GLU A 160 -21.23 14.92 10.05
N LEU A 161 -20.38 15.96 9.91
CA LEU A 161 -18.97 15.87 10.23
C LEU A 161 -18.88 15.64 11.74
N LYS A 162 -19.19 14.41 12.19
CA LYS A 162 -18.96 13.98 13.56
C LYS A 162 -17.48 14.24 13.79
N GLU A 163 -17.18 15.11 14.75
CA GLU A 163 -15.81 15.48 15.06
C GLU A 163 -15.06 14.18 15.37
N GLN A 164 -14.07 13.88 14.53
CA GLN A 164 -13.28 12.66 14.67
C GLN A 164 -12.43 12.81 15.93
N SER A 165 -12.19 11.71 16.63
CA SER A 165 -11.28 11.77 17.76
C SER A 165 -9.92 12.30 17.30
N LYS A 166 -9.39 13.27 18.05
CA LYS A 166 -8.05 13.83 17.85
C LYS A 166 -6.95 12.83 18.17
N ASN A 167 -7.30 11.70 18.80
CA ASN A 167 -6.38 10.62 19.14
C ASN A 167 -6.16 9.65 17.98
N VAL A 168 -6.96 9.72 16.91
CA VAL A 168 -6.77 8.86 15.73
C VAL A 168 -5.50 9.28 15.00
N TYR A 169 -4.52 8.38 14.96
CA TYR A 169 -3.30 8.55 14.18
C TYR A 169 -3.57 8.19 12.72
N PHE A 170 -3.62 9.21 11.86
CA PHE A 170 -3.93 9.06 10.44
C PHE A 170 -2.89 9.81 9.58
N THR A 171 -2.44 9.16 8.51
CA THR A 171 -1.56 9.75 7.48
C THR A 171 -2.12 9.43 6.10
N LYS A 172 -1.98 10.36 5.16
CA LYS A 172 -2.35 10.13 3.76
C LYS A 172 -1.30 9.30 3.05
N GLN A 173 -1.72 8.57 2.03
CA GLN A 173 -0.81 7.94 1.10
C GLN A 173 -0.58 8.89 -0.07
N THR A 174 0.67 9.26 -0.27
CA THR A 174 1.13 10.10 -1.39
C THR A 174 2.23 9.42 -2.21
N VAL A 175 2.78 8.33 -1.70
CA VAL A 175 3.73 7.44 -2.38
C VAL A 175 2.96 6.29 -3.03
N SER A 176 3.20 6.04 -4.32
CA SER A 176 2.58 4.90 -5.02
C SER A 176 3.07 3.58 -4.43
N ASN A 177 2.17 2.59 -4.31
CA ASN A 177 2.42 1.25 -3.76
C ASN A 177 2.84 1.22 -2.28
N ALA A 178 2.71 2.33 -1.56
CA ALA A 178 2.99 2.39 -0.13
C ALA A 178 1.78 2.03 0.75
N CYS A 179 0.68 1.50 0.18
CA CYS A 179 -0.56 1.24 0.92
C CYS A 179 -0.34 0.25 2.07
N GLY A 180 0.47 -0.80 1.88
CA GLY A 180 0.86 -1.73 2.95
C GLY A 180 1.60 -1.04 4.09
N THR A 181 2.62 -0.23 3.78
CA THR A 181 3.35 0.58 4.76
C THR A 181 2.42 1.52 5.51
N VAL A 182 1.56 2.25 4.81
CA VAL A 182 0.59 3.17 5.40
C VAL A 182 -0.38 2.42 6.31
N GLY A 183 -0.86 1.24 5.90
CA GLY A 183 -1.69 0.36 6.72
C GLY A 183 -1.00 -0.06 8.02
N ILE A 184 0.28 -0.44 7.96
CA ILE A 184 1.09 -0.78 9.14
C ILE A 184 1.29 0.44 10.06
N LEU A 185 1.59 1.61 9.49
CA LEU A 185 1.70 2.87 10.26
C LEU A 185 0.39 3.20 11.00
N HIS A 186 -0.75 3.01 10.33
CA HIS A 186 -2.07 3.17 10.94
C HIS A 186 -2.32 2.13 12.04
N ALA A 187 -1.98 0.86 11.81
CA ALA A 187 -2.18 -0.21 12.77
C ALA A 187 -1.36 0.01 14.06
N ILE A 188 -0.04 0.16 13.94
CA ILE A 188 0.85 0.34 15.09
C ILE A 188 0.61 1.70 15.75
N GLY A 189 0.44 2.76 14.96
CA GLY A 189 0.27 4.14 15.46
C GLY A 189 -0.95 4.29 16.37
N ASN A 190 -2.05 3.61 16.04
CA ASN A 190 -3.27 3.59 16.87
C ASN A 190 -3.27 2.51 17.97
N ALA A 191 -2.23 1.67 18.04
CA ALA A 191 -2.03 0.65 19.06
C ALA A 191 -0.89 0.97 20.05
N THR A 192 -0.30 2.17 19.97
CA THR A 192 0.85 2.58 20.80
C THR A 192 0.57 2.60 22.31
N SER A 193 -0.69 2.69 22.74
CA SER A 193 -1.06 2.54 24.16
C SER A 193 -0.99 1.09 24.65
N GLU A 194 -1.07 0.12 23.74
CA GLU A 194 -1.10 -1.32 24.01
C GLU A 194 0.23 -2.03 23.69
N ILE A 195 1.07 -1.40 22.87
CA ILE A 195 2.37 -1.90 22.41
C ILE A 195 3.48 -1.05 23.00
N LYS A 196 4.40 -1.65 23.75
CA LYS A 196 5.57 -0.94 24.25
C LYS A 196 6.69 -0.96 23.21
N LEU A 197 6.70 0.01 22.31
CA LEU A 197 7.77 0.18 21.32
C LEU A 197 9.16 0.21 21.98
N VAL A 198 10.15 -0.34 21.30
CA VAL A 198 11.55 -0.28 21.74
C VAL A 198 12.02 1.17 21.66
N GLU A 199 12.46 1.72 22.79
CA GLU A 199 12.88 3.12 22.87
C GLU A 199 14.03 3.40 21.90
N GLY A 200 13.88 4.48 21.11
CA GLY A 200 14.86 4.86 20.11
C GLY A 200 14.82 4.02 18.83
N SER A 201 13.91 3.05 18.70
CA SER A 201 13.68 2.36 17.43
C SER A 201 13.15 3.29 16.36
N TYR A 202 13.16 2.84 15.10
CA TYR A 202 12.65 3.64 14.00
C TYR A 202 11.21 4.11 14.25
N PHE A 203 10.27 3.20 14.53
CA PHE A 203 8.87 3.58 14.70
C PHE A 203 8.65 4.47 15.92
N ASP A 204 9.40 4.25 17.01
CA ASP A 204 9.36 5.12 18.18
C ASP A 204 9.75 6.56 17.83
N ARG A 205 10.85 6.75 17.08
CA ARG A 205 11.29 8.07 16.59
C ARG A 205 10.29 8.68 15.62
N PHE A 206 9.82 7.89 14.64
CA PHE A 206 8.88 8.31 13.62
C PHE A 206 7.57 8.80 14.26
N PHE A 207 6.96 7.98 15.12
CA PHE A 207 5.70 8.30 15.78
C PHE A 207 5.82 9.53 16.68
N LYS A 208 6.89 9.65 17.47
CA LYS A 208 7.14 10.84 18.32
C LYS A 208 7.31 12.11 17.49
N THR A 209 8.02 12.03 16.37
CA THR A 209 8.28 13.19 15.48
C THR A 209 7.01 13.67 14.77
N THR A 210 6.16 12.73 14.39
CA THR A 210 4.96 12.98 13.58
C THR A 210 3.67 13.12 14.40
N ALA A 211 3.75 12.96 15.72
CA ALA A 211 2.58 12.98 16.61
C ALA A 211 1.72 14.24 16.46
N SER A 212 2.35 15.42 16.38
CA SER A 212 1.65 16.71 16.25
C SER A 212 1.37 17.16 14.82
N MET A 213 1.83 16.40 13.82
CA MET A 213 1.65 16.73 12.41
C MET A 213 0.23 16.40 11.95
N ASP A 214 -0.28 17.17 10.98
CA ASP A 214 -1.51 16.82 10.29
C ASP A 214 -1.29 15.64 9.30
N PRO A 215 -2.35 15.00 8.80
CA PRO A 215 -2.21 13.83 7.92
C PRO A 215 -1.41 14.06 6.62
N THR A 216 -1.40 15.30 6.11
CA THR A 216 -0.65 15.69 4.90
C THR A 216 0.82 15.92 5.25
N GLU A 217 1.10 16.58 6.37
CA GLU A 217 2.46 16.74 6.89
C GLU A 217 3.11 15.39 7.21
N ARG A 218 2.38 14.45 7.81
CA ARG A 218 2.85 13.08 8.04
C ARG A 218 3.21 12.36 6.73
N ALA A 219 2.40 12.55 5.68
CA ALA A 219 2.66 11.96 4.38
C ALA A 219 3.93 12.56 3.74
N ALA A 220 4.08 13.89 3.80
CA ALA A 220 5.27 14.59 3.30
C ALA A 220 6.54 14.26 4.10
N PHE A 221 6.40 13.86 5.37
CA PHE A 221 7.50 13.33 6.16
C PHE A 221 7.90 11.94 5.67
N LEU A 222 6.91 11.04 5.50
CA LEU A 222 7.11 9.68 4.99
C LEU A 222 7.78 9.66 3.60
N GLU A 223 7.38 10.56 2.70
CA GLU A 223 7.99 10.72 1.36
C GLU A 223 9.50 10.97 1.38
N LYS A 224 10.00 11.60 2.44
CA LYS A 224 11.42 11.99 2.57
C LYS A 224 12.20 11.03 3.44
N ASP A 225 11.55 9.98 3.93
CA ASP A 225 12.11 9.02 4.87
C ASP A 225 12.73 7.84 4.11
N GLY A 226 14.03 7.94 3.85
CA GLY A 226 14.79 6.87 3.21
C GLY A 226 14.89 5.60 4.06
N GLU A 227 14.84 5.72 5.40
CA GLU A 227 14.91 4.56 6.29
C GLU A 227 13.64 3.70 6.11
N MET A 228 12.46 4.32 5.98
CA MET A 228 11.24 3.58 5.67
C MET A 228 11.24 2.97 4.28
N GLU A 229 11.78 3.67 3.29
CA GLU A 229 11.84 3.17 1.91
C GLU A 229 12.72 1.91 1.82
N ASP A 230 13.90 1.95 2.42
CA ASP A 230 14.81 0.79 2.48
C ASP A 230 14.13 -0.39 3.18
N ALA A 231 13.49 -0.09 4.30
CA ALA A 231 12.80 -1.04 5.15
C ALA A 231 11.60 -1.67 4.39
N HIS A 232 10.83 -0.88 3.64
CA HIS A 232 9.77 -1.36 2.74
C HIS A 232 10.31 -2.22 1.59
N ALA A 233 11.40 -1.81 0.94
CA ALA A 233 12.00 -2.55 -0.17
C ALA A 233 12.46 -3.95 0.27
N VAL A 234 13.01 -4.07 1.48
CA VAL A 234 13.39 -5.38 2.06
C VAL A 234 12.16 -6.25 2.25
N ALA A 235 11.08 -5.71 2.83
CA ALA A 235 9.84 -6.46 3.01
C ALA A 235 9.23 -6.89 1.66
N ALA A 236 9.22 -5.99 0.68
CA ALA A 236 8.69 -6.25 -0.65
C ALA A 236 9.45 -7.37 -1.39
N ILE A 237 10.76 -7.52 -1.17
CA ILE A 237 11.58 -8.58 -1.81
C ILE A 237 11.52 -9.90 -1.03
N ALA A 238 11.19 -9.86 0.27
CA ALA A 238 11.15 -11.04 1.11
C ALA A 238 10.03 -12.03 0.75
N GLY A 239 9.19 -11.70 -0.23
CA GLY A 239 8.01 -12.49 -0.54
C GLY A 239 8.16 -13.72 -1.38
N ASP A 240 7.19 -14.61 -1.18
CA ASP A 240 7.08 -15.91 -1.83
C ASP A 240 6.65 -15.80 -3.30
N THR A 241 6.25 -14.59 -3.72
CA THR A 241 5.79 -14.26 -5.07
C THR A 241 6.66 -13.19 -5.71
N GLU A 242 6.69 -13.12 -7.04
CA GLU A 242 7.42 -12.06 -7.75
C GLU A 242 6.60 -10.77 -7.75
N ALA A 243 7.23 -9.63 -7.46
CA ALA A 243 6.56 -8.33 -7.48
C ALA A 243 6.00 -8.00 -8.87
N SER A 244 4.68 -7.76 -8.95
CA SER A 244 4.02 -7.29 -10.17
C SER A 244 4.04 -5.76 -10.25
N THR A 245 4.21 -5.21 -11.45
CA THR A 245 4.06 -3.75 -11.67
C THR A 245 2.61 -3.32 -11.93
N ASP A 246 1.71 -4.28 -12.09
CA ASP A 246 0.28 -4.09 -12.35
C ASP A 246 -0.47 -4.66 -11.13
N VAL A 247 -0.70 -3.79 -10.14
CA VAL A 247 -1.37 -4.12 -8.86
C VAL A 247 -2.62 -3.27 -8.79
N ASP A 248 -3.76 -3.94 -8.78
CA ASP A 248 -5.07 -3.31 -8.65
C ASP A 248 -5.60 -3.43 -7.21
N GLU A 249 -4.81 -3.97 -6.28
CA GLU A 249 -5.17 -4.19 -4.88
C GLU A 249 -4.77 -3.01 -3.97
N HIS A 250 -5.54 -2.80 -2.90
CA HIS A 250 -5.29 -1.71 -1.94
C HIS A 250 -5.47 -2.16 -0.50
N TYR A 251 -4.49 -1.81 0.35
CA TYR A 251 -4.56 -2.03 1.79
C TYR A 251 -5.26 -0.88 2.51
N ILE A 252 -6.15 -1.24 3.44
CA ILE A 252 -6.71 -0.33 4.45
C ILE A 252 -6.59 -0.93 5.84
N CYS A 253 -6.66 -0.08 6.87
CA CYS A 253 -6.57 -0.49 8.26
C CYS A 253 -7.87 -0.18 9.02
N PHE A 254 -8.32 -1.10 9.87
CA PHE A 254 -9.36 -0.88 10.86
C PHE A 254 -8.78 -0.88 12.27
N THR A 255 -9.18 0.08 13.09
CA THR A 255 -8.73 0.22 14.48
C THR A 255 -9.85 0.77 15.37
N CYS A 256 -9.82 0.42 16.65
CA CYS A 256 -10.72 0.96 17.66
C CYS A 256 -10.01 2.07 18.44
N VAL A 257 -10.46 3.32 18.29
CA VAL A 257 -9.94 4.48 19.03
C VAL A 257 -11.10 5.14 19.76
N ASP A 258 -10.93 5.39 21.06
CA ASP A 258 -11.94 6.01 21.93
C ASP A 258 -13.34 5.35 21.86
N GLY A 259 -13.36 4.01 21.70
CA GLY A 259 -14.59 3.22 21.63
C GLY A 259 -15.32 3.28 20.29
N GLU A 260 -14.66 3.72 19.22
CA GLU A 260 -15.24 3.86 17.88
C GLU A 260 -14.37 3.13 16.85
N LEU A 261 -15.00 2.40 15.93
CA LEU A 261 -14.34 1.72 14.80
C LEU A 261 -14.01 2.74 13.72
N TYR A 262 -12.74 2.86 13.40
CA TYR A 262 -12.25 3.68 12.31
C TYR A 262 -11.69 2.82 11.18
N GLN A 263 -12.15 3.10 9.96
CA GLN A 263 -11.49 2.72 8.72
C GLN A 263 -10.50 3.82 8.33
N LEU A 264 -9.22 3.44 8.23
CA LEU A 264 -8.11 4.28 7.87
C LEU A 264 -7.61 3.88 6.48
N ASP A 265 -7.85 4.76 5.52
CA ASP A 265 -7.47 4.59 4.12
C ASP A 265 -6.66 5.82 3.70
N GLY A 266 -5.37 5.62 3.42
CA GLY A 266 -4.46 6.70 3.03
C GLY A 266 -4.87 7.42 1.74
N ALA A 267 -5.65 6.77 0.86
CA ALA A 267 -6.18 7.37 -0.36
C ALA A 267 -7.38 8.30 -0.11
N LYS A 268 -7.97 8.26 1.09
CA LYS A 268 -9.08 9.14 1.49
C LYS A 268 -8.57 10.39 2.20
N THR A 269 -9.47 11.38 2.30
CA THR A 269 -9.15 12.68 2.90
C THR A 269 -9.14 12.64 4.43
N ARG A 270 -9.83 11.67 5.03
CA ARG A 270 -10.01 11.52 6.48
C ARG A 270 -10.35 10.07 6.84
N PRO A 271 -10.14 9.66 8.11
CA PRO A 271 -10.72 8.44 8.67
C PRO A 271 -12.23 8.33 8.42
N ILE A 272 -12.77 7.13 8.31
CA ILE A 272 -14.22 6.89 8.27
C ILE A 272 -14.62 6.19 9.55
N SER A 273 -15.55 6.78 10.31
CA SER A 273 -16.13 6.10 11.46
C SER A 273 -17.24 5.14 11.00
N HIS A 274 -17.25 3.95 11.59
CA HIS A 274 -18.28 2.92 11.42
C HIS A 274 -19.11 2.68 12.69
N GLY A 275 -18.99 3.55 13.70
CA GLY A 275 -19.74 3.46 14.95
C GLY A 275 -19.02 2.74 16.09
N PRO A 276 -19.73 2.40 17.18
CA PRO A 276 -19.12 1.90 18.41
C PRO A 276 -18.34 0.59 18.22
N SER A 277 -17.19 0.46 18.88
CA SER A 277 -16.39 -0.76 18.93
C SER A 277 -15.54 -0.81 20.19
N SER A 278 -14.82 -1.92 20.38
CA SER A 278 -13.98 -2.18 21.55
C SER A 278 -12.82 -3.11 21.20
N PRO A 279 -11.76 -3.19 22.02
CA PRO A 279 -10.70 -4.18 21.84
C PRO A 279 -11.20 -5.64 21.78
N SER A 280 -12.34 -5.94 22.41
CA SER A 280 -12.95 -7.29 22.40
C SER A 280 -13.84 -7.58 21.19
N SER A 281 -14.30 -6.55 20.47
CA SER A 281 -15.23 -6.68 19.33
C SER A 281 -14.67 -6.16 18.01
N LEU A 282 -13.46 -5.58 18.03
CA LEU A 282 -12.83 -4.92 16.88
C LEU A 282 -12.83 -5.79 15.63
N LEU A 283 -12.42 -7.05 15.75
CA LEU A 283 -12.38 -7.96 14.61
C LEU A 283 -13.78 -8.20 14.04
N GLN A 284 -14.76 -8.52 14.88
CA GLN A 284 -16.14 -8.78 14.45
C GLN A 284 -16.79 -7.54 13.84
N ASP A 285 -16.51 -6.36 14.39
CA ASP A 285 -17.06 -5.10 13.89
C ASP A 285 -16.42 -4.71 12.54
N ALA A 286 -15.11 -4.87 12.38
CA ALA A 286 -14.41 -4.68 11.11
C ALA A 286 -14.92 -5.65 10.03
N VAL A 287 -15.13 -6.92 10.40
CA VAL A 287 -15.63 -7.96 9.48
C VAL A 287 -17.01 -7.63 8.91
N LYS A 288 -17.89 -6.98 9.69
CA LYS A 288 -19.20 -6.51 9.17
C LYS A 288 -19.01 -5.52 8.01
N VAL A 289 -18.05 -4.60 8.13
CA VAL A 289 -17.73 -3.63 7.07
C VAL A 289 -17.07 -4.33 5.88
N ILE A 290 -16.11 -5.23 6.14
CA ILE A 290 -15.40 -6.00 5.11
C ILE A 290 -16.38 -6.83 4.26
N LYS A 291 -17.38 -7.49 4.87
CA LYS A 291 -18.40 -8.24 4.12
C LYS A 291 -19.15 -7.35 3.11
N VAL A 292 -19.54 -6.14 3.50
CA VAL A 292 -20.17 -5.17 2.60
C VAL A 292 -19.20 -4.74 1.48
N MET A 293 -17.91 -4.58 1.77
CA MET A 293 -16.91 -4.25 0.76
C MET A 293 -16.69 -5.39 -0.26
N ILE A 294 -16.75 -6.65 0.21
CA ILE A 294 -16.69 -7.84 -0.65
C ILE A 294 -17.93 -7.94 -1.53
N GLU A 295 -19.12 -7.75 -0.96
CA GLU A 295 -20.40 -7.75 -1.71
C GLU A 295 -20.43 -6.71 -2.84
N ASN A 296 -19.75 -5.57 -2.65
CA ASN A 296 -19.60 -4.53 -3.65
C ASN A 296 -18.59 -4.88 -4.78
N ASN A 297 -17.89 -6.00 -4.65
CA ASN A 297 -16.91 -6.51 -5.61
C ASN A 297 -17.19 -8.00 -5.93
N PRO A 298 -18.39 -8.34 -6.43
CA PRO A 298 -18.87 -9.74 -6.52
C PRO A 298 -18.08 -10.60 -7.52
N ASP A 299 -17.36 -9.99 -8.45
CA ASP A 299 -16.59 -10.68 -9.48
C ASP A 299 -15.12 -10.93 -9.08
N SER A 300 -14.71 -10.49 -7.89
CA SER A 300 -13.34 -10.65 -7.40
C SER A 300 -13.24 -11.74 -6.34
N MET A 301 -12.08 -12.38 -6.27
CA MET A 301 -11.67 -13.24 -5.17
C MET A 301 -10.43 -12.69 -4.45
N ASN A 302 -9.93 -11.52 -4.87
CA ASN A 302 -8.64 -10.96 -4.46
C ASN A 302 -8.82 -10.18 -3.15
N PHE A 303 -9.08 -10.91 -2.07
CA PHE A 303 -9.22 -10.33 -0.74
C PHE A 303 -8.29 -11.03 0.23
N ASN A 304 -7.68 -10.26 1.13
CA ASN A 304 -6.93 -10.79 2.26
C ASN A 304 -7.27 -9.98 3.51
N VAL A 305 -7.38 -10.66 4.65
CA VAL A 305 -7.59 -10.03 5.96
C VAL A 305 -6.53 -10.56 6.92
N MET A 306 -5.86 -9.64 7.61
CA MET A 306 -4.93 -9.94 8.69
C MET A 306 -5.29 -9.17 9.94
N ALA A 307 -5.02 -9.74 11.10
CA ALA A 307 -5.25 -9.13 12.39
C ALA A 307 -3.92 -8.94 13.13
N LEU A 308 -3.62 -7.71 13.55
CA LEU A 308 -2.57 -7.46 14.53
C LEU A 308 -3.13 -7.82 15.91
N SER A 309 -2.57 -8.83 16.56
CA SER A 309 -3.04 -9.30 17.87
C SER A 309 -1.88 -9.43 18.85
N LYS A 310 -2.20 -9.42 20.15
CA LYS A 310 -1.21 -9.77 21.16
C LYS A 310 -0.84 -11.24 21.03
N LYS A 311 0.45 -11.52 21.12
CA LYS A 311 0.98 -12.89 21.12
C LYS A 311 0.51 -13.60 22.39
N ALA A 312 0.03 -14.83 22.24
CA ALA A 312 -0.30 -15.65 23.40
C ALA A 312 0.98 -15.98 24.18
N MET A 313 1.03 -15.62 25.46
CA MET A 313 2.12 -16.01 26.38
C MET A 313 2.06 -17.49 26.73
#